data_AF-A0A3G6SA44-F1
#
_entry.id   AF-A0A3G6SA44-F1
#
_cell.length_a   1.000
_cell.length_b   1.000
_cell.length_c   1.000
_cell.angle_alpha   90.00
_cell.angle_beta   90.00
_cell.angle_gamma   90.00
#
_symmetry.space_group_name_H-M   'P 1'
#
loop_
_entity.id
_entity.type
_entity.pdbx_description
1 polymer ?
#
loop_
_entity_poly.entity_id
_entity_poly.type
_entity_poly.pdbx_seq_one_letter_code
_entity_poly.pdbx_strand_id
1 'polypeptide(L)'
;MNDIIINELFEIRNFLELVKDYVNKIKGQKDIFKFTFVQTREHLYEIYNDRLDFSIYSGEYYEGLTEVVKRMKYSDLNNVKLSSIEGFEKSCSIFSSEDYSVILGIIFYDN
;
A
#
# COMPACT_ATOMS: atom_id res chain seq x y z
N MET A 1 3.80 -39.28 14.50
CA MET A 1 4.67 -38.41 13.67
C MET A 1 3.92 -37.94 12.43
N ASN A 2 3.26 -38.83 11.68
CA ASN A 2 2.38 -38.43 10.56
C ASN A 2 1.16 -37.60 11.00
N ASP A 3 0.59 -37.86 12.17
CA ASP A 3 -0.61 -37.13 12.64
C ASP A 3 -0.35 -35.63 12.89
N ILE A 4 0.88 -35.27 13.29
CA ILE A 4 1.29 -33.87 13.48
C ILE A 4 1.33 -33.16 12.12
N ILE A 5 1.96 -33.79 11.12
CA ILE A 5 2.05 -33.25 9.75
C ILE A 5 0.65 -33.10 9.14
N ILE A 6 -0.26 -34.06 9.37
CA ILE A 6 -1.63 -34.00 8.87
C ILE A 6 -2.41 -32.84 9.52
N ASN A 7 -2.24 -32.62 10.83
CA ASN A 7 -2.88 -31.50 11.52
C ASN A 7 -2.35 -30.14 11.04
N GLU A 8 -1.04 -30.00 10.87
CA GLU A 8 -0.42 -28.78 10.32
C GLU A 8 -0.95 -28.46 8.91
N LEU A 9 -1.04 -29.48 8.04
CA LEU A 9 -1.61 -29.32 6.70
C LEU A 9 -3.09 -28.90 6.74
N PHE A 10 -3.85 -29.41 7.71
CA PHE A 10 -5.26 -29.04 7.89
C PHE A 10 -5.41 -27.58 8.32
N GLU A 11 -4.57 -27.10 9.24
CA GLU A 11 -4.57 -25.70 9.67
C GLU A 11 -4.18 -24.75 8.54
N ILE A 12 -3.12 -25.08 7.79
CA ILE A 12 -2.68 -24.29 6.63
C ILE A 12 -3.82 -24.17 5.62
N ARG A 13 -4.50 -25.29 5.30
CA ARG A 13 -5.63 -25.29 4.37
C ARG A 13 -6.76 -24.37 4.84
N ASN A 14 -7.13 -24.46 6.12
CA ASN A 14 -8.21 -23.62 6.66
C ASN A 14 -7.84 -22.14 6.61
N PHE A 15 -6.59 -21.80 6.93
CA PHE A 15 -6.11 -20.43 6.83
C PHE A 15 -6.15 -19.91 5.39
N LEU A 16 -5.78 -20.74 4.42
CA LEU A 16 -5.85 -20.39 3.00
C LEU A 16 -7.28 -20.16 2.52
N GLU A 17 -8.25 -20.99 2.93
CA GLU A 17 -9.67 -20.75 2.60
C GLU A 17 -10.18 -19.45 3.24
N LEU A 18 -9.83 -19.15 4.49
CA LEU A 18 -10.17 -17.89 5.15
C LEU A 18 -9.61 -16.67 4.41
N VAL A 19 -8.34 -16.73 4.00
CA VAL A 19 -7.70 -15.66 3.21
C VAL A 19 -8.41 -15.50 1.86
N LYS A 20 -8.73 -16.60 1.18
CA LYS A 20 -9.43 -16.59 -0.10
C LYS A 20 -10.82 -15.97 0.01
N ASP A 21 -11.59 -16.34 1.04
CA ASP A 21 -12.91 -15.77 1.30
C ASP A 21 -12.82 -14.27 1.60
N TYR A 22 -11.82 -13.86 2.37
CA TYR A 22 -11.57 -12.45 2.64
C TYR A 22 -11.19 -11.67 1.37
N VAL A 23 -10.32 -12.22 0.52
CA VAL A 23 -9.96 -11.62 -0.77
C VAL A 23 -11.19 -11.52 -1.69
N ASN A 24 -12.05 -12.53 -1.72
CA ASN A 24 -13.30 -12.49 -2.49
C ASN A 24 -14.27 -11.42 -1.97
N LYS A 25 -14.34 -11.26 -0.64
CA LYS A 25 -15.14 -10.20 -0.02
C LYS A 25 -14.62 -8.80 -0.38
N ILE A 26 -13.30 -8.60 -0.39
CA ILE A 26 -12.67 -7.36 -0.85
C ILE A 26 -12.98 -7.11 -2.33
N LYS A 27 -12.84 -8.11 -3.19
CA LYS A 27 -13.18 -7.99 -4.63
C LYS A 27 -14.64 -7.61 -4.88
N GLY A 28 -15.55 -7.94 -3.96
CA GLY A 28 -16.96 -7.55 -4.01
C GLY A 28 -17.22 -6.08 -3.65
N GLN A 29 -16.27 -5.37 -3.04
CA GLN A 29 -16.38 -3.94 -2.75
C GLN A 29 -15.98 -3.14 -4.00
N LYS A 30 -16.96 -2.51 -4.64
CA LYS A 30 -16.76 -1.77 -5.90
C LYS A 30 -15.85 -0.55 -5.78
N ASP A 31 -15.68 0.02 -4.59
CA ASP A 31 -14.85 1.21 -4.36
C ASP A 31 -13.99 1.05 -3.09
N ILE A 32 -12.94 0.24 -3.19
CA ILE A 32 -11.90 0.13 -2.15
C ILE A 32 -11.14 1.46 -2.01
N PHE A 33 -11.09 2.24 -3.09
CA PHE A 33 -10.38 3.52 -3.11
C PHE A 33 -11.33 4.66 -2.76
N LYS A 34 -11.00 5.40 -1.70
CA LYS A 34 -11.67 6.66 -1.34
C LYS A 34 -11.46 7.71 -2.42
N PHE A 35 -10.25 7.78 -2.95
CA PHE A 35 -9.92 8.60 -4.12
C PHE A 35 -8.80 7.96 -4.91
N THR A 36 -8.74 8.33 -6.19
CA THR A 36 -7.65 7.97 -7.09
C THR A 36 -7.45 9.09 -8.09
N PHE A 37 -6.22 9.53 -8.26
CA PHE A 37 -5.87 10.51 -9.29
C PHE A 37 -4.46 10.27 -9.81
N VAL A 38 -4.17 10.85 -10.98
CA VAL A 38 -2.88 10.79 -11.64
C VAL A 38 -2.24 12.17 -11.61
N GLN A 39 -0.97 12.23 -11.25
CA GLN A 39 -0.14 13.43 -11.28
C GLN A 39 1.23 13.13 -11.87
N THR A 40 1.99 14.16 -12.24
CA THR A 40 3.37 13.96 -12.66
C THR A 40 4.18 13.38 -11.51
N ARG A 41 5.09 12.45 -11.83
CA ARG A 41 5.99 11.83 -10.84
C ARG A 41 6.77 12.88 -10.07
N GLU A 42 7.24 13.92 -10.76
CA GLU A 42 8.01 15.01 -10.18
C GLU A 42 7.21 15.83 -9.17
N HIS A 43 5.95 16.16 -9.50
CA HIS A 43 5.09 16.89 -8.57
C HIS A 43 4.79 16.10 -7.29
N LEU A 44 4.49 14.79 -7.40
CA LEU A 44 4.33 13.95 -6.21
C LEU A 44 5.65 13.78 -5.45
N TYR A 45 6.78 13.65 -6.16
CA TYR A 45 8.09 13.58 -5.52
C TYR A 45 8.36 14.80 -4.65
N GLU A 46 8.15 16.02 -5.16
CA GLU A 46 8.36 17.27 -4.43
C GLU A 46 7.51 17.31 -3.14
N ILE A 47 6.20 17.08 -3.25
CA ILE A 47 5.28 17.12 -2.11
C ILE A 47 5.70 16.14 -1.00
N TYR A 48 6.02 14.90 -1.38
CA TYR A 48 6.33 13.87 -0.40
C TYR A 48 7.78 13.94 0.08
N ASN A 49 8.70 14.52 -0.68
CA ASN A 49 10.04 14.85 -0.21
C ASN A 49 9.97 15.96 0.84
N ASP A 50 9.20 17.02 0.62
CA ASP A 50 8.97 18.07 1.61
C ASP A 50 8.32 17.49 2.88
N ARG A 51 7.38 16.57 2.73
CA ARG A 51 6.78 15.85 3.87
C ARG A 51 7.80 14.99 4.61
N LEU A 52 8.71 14.32 3.89
CA LEU A 52 9.79 13.55 4.50
C LEU A 52 10.73 14.46 5.29
N ASP A 53 11.11 15.60 4.71
CA ASP A 53 11.94 16.58 5.40
C ASP A 53 11.23 17.10 6.66
N PHE A 54 9.95 17.46 6.56
CA PHE A 54 9.14 17.87 7.70
C PHE A 54 9.06 16.79 8.79
N SER A 55 8.88 15.53 8.41
CA SER A 55 8.77 14.38 9.33
C SER A 55 10.00 14.21 10.22
N ILE A 56 11.19 14.55 9.68
CA ILE A 56 12.45 14.52 10.42
C ILE A 56 12.48 15.60 11.50
N TYR A 57 11.90 16.78 11.23
CA TYR A 57 11.86 17.89 12.19
C TYR A 57 10.73 17.76 13.21
N SER A 58 9.56 17.26 12.80
CA SER A 58 8.38 17.11 13.67
C SER A 58 8.42 15.86 14.54
N GLY A 59 9.22 14.86 14.15
CA GLY A 59 9.23 13.54 14.78
C GLY A 59 8.02 12.68 14.41
N GLU A 60 7.17 13.13 13.47
CA GLU A 60 6.09 12.32 12.92
C GLU A 60 6.67 11.21 12.04
N TYR A 61 6.34 9.96 12.32
CA TYR A 61 6.78 8.84 11.49
C TYR A 61 5.63 8.31 10.63
N TYR A 62 5.84 8.32 9.32
CA TYR A 62 4.93 7.71 8.35
C TYR A 62 5.57 6.46 7.76
N GLU A 63 5.02 5.30 8.08
CA GLU A 63 5.53 4.04 7.57
C GLU A 63 5.47 4.02 6.04
N GLY A 64 6.61 3.76 5.41
CA GLY A 64 6.76 3.67 3.95
C GLY A 64 7.07 4.98 3.23
N LEU A 65 7.01 6.15 3.90
CA LEU A 65 7.27 7.45 3.28
C LEU A 65 8.66 7.55 2.63
N THR A 66 9.72 7.19 3.38
CA THR A 66 11.10 7.25 2.89
C THR A 66 11.32 6.39 1.65
N GLU A 67 10.74 5.18 1.62
CA GLU A 67 10.89 4.26 0.49
C GLU A 67 10.11 4.76 -0.73
N VAL A 68 8.91 5.30 -0.53
CA VAL A 68 8.09 5.91 -1.60
C VAL A 68 8.83 7.09 -2.23
N VAL A 69 9.37 8.01 -1.44
CA VAL A 69 10.16 9.16 -1.94
C VAL A 69 11.39 8.68 -2.71
N LYS A 70 12.12 7.71 -2.17
CA LYS A 70 13.30 7.14 -2.83
C LYS A 70 12.93 6.51 -4.17
N ARG A 71 11.87 5.69 -4.23
CA ARG A 71 11.44 5.03 -5.47
C ARG A 71 10.87 6.01 -6.49
N MET A 72 10.14 7.05 -6.06
CA MET A 72 9.71 8.13 -6.96
C MET A 72 10.90 8.89 -7.54
N LYS A 73 11.98 9.11 -6.79
CA LYS A 73 13.19 9.77 -7.29
C LYS A 73 13.88 9.01 -8.41
N TYR A 74 13.92 7.68 -8.31
CA TYR A 74 14.64 6.80 -9.26
C TYR A 74 13.74 6.06 -10.24
N SER A 75 12.46 6.41 -10.32
CA SER A 75 11.51 5.79 -11.24
C SER A 75 11.52 6.47 -12.61
N ASP A 76 11.42 5.66 -13.66
CA ASP A 76 11.27 6.12 -15.05
C ASP A 76 9.82 6.52 -15.41
N LEU A 77 8.90 6.51 -14.44
CA LEU A 77 7.50 6.88 -14.69
C LEU A 77 7.38 8.40 -14.91
N ASN A 78 6.64 8.79 -15.96
CA ASN A 78 6.30 10.20 -16.16
C ASN A 78 5.17 10.65 -15.21
N ASN A 79 4.18 9.77 -15.04
CA ASN A 79 3.02 9.98 -14.19
C ASN A 79 2.94 8.89 -13.12
N VAL A 80 2.40 9.24 -11.98
CA VAL A 80 2.13 8.33 -10.87
C VAL A 80 0.66 8.46 -10.50
N LYS A 81 0.01 7.30 -10.39
CA LYS A 81 -1.33 7.18 -9.83
C LYS A 81 -1.22 7.07 -8.32
N LEU A 82 -1.82 8.05 -7.63
CA LEU A 82 -2.01 8.04 -6.18
C LEU A 82 -3.42 7.55 -5.88
N SER A 83 -3.52 6.47 -5.11
CA SER A 83 -4.79 5.88 -4.68
C SER A 83 -4.83 5.82 -3.16
N SER A 84 -5.94 6.19 -2.54
CA SER A 84 -6.08 6.13 -1.08
C SER A 84 -7.14 5.14 -0.67
N ILE A 85 -6.83 4.34 0.34
CA ILE A 85 -7.74 3.42 1.00
C ILE A 85 -7.96 3.93 2.41
N GLU A 86 -9.22 4.08 2.80
CA GLU A 86 -9.60 4.43 4.17
C GLU A 86 -9.81 3.12 4.94
N GLY A 87 -9.02 2.90 5.97
CA GLY A 87 -9.23 1.79 6.89
C GLY A 87 -9.88 2.26 8.18
N PHE A 88 -10.17 1.32 9.07
CA PHE A 88 -10.73 1.64 10.39
C PHE A 88 -9.64 2.16 11.34
N GLU A 89 -8.55 1.41 11.49
CA GLU A 89 -7.41 1.79 12.36
C GLU A 89 -6.34 2.61 11.63
N LYS A 90 -6.10 2.28 10.36
CA LYS A 90 -5.10 2.96 9.52
C LYS A 90 -5.63 3.16 8.12
N SER A 91 -5.35 4.33 7.56
CA SER A 91 -5.52 4.61 6.14
C SER A 91 -4.20 4.42 5.41
N CYS A 92 -4.24 4.19 4.09
CA CYS A 92 -3.02 4.13 3.31
C CYS A 92 -3.14 4.81 1.95
N SER A 93 -2.00 5.29 1.45
CA SER A 93 -1.85 5.81 0.10
C SER A 93 -0.91 4.90 -0.69
N ILE A 94 -1.31 4.55 -1.90
CA ILE A 94 -0.57 3.67 -2.82
C ILE A 94 -0.11 4.50 -4.02
N PHE A 95 1.18 4.38 -4.35
CA PHE A 95 1.83 5.07 -5.46
C PHE A 95 2.19 4.04 -6.51
N SER A 96 1.69 4.23 -7.73
CA SER A 96 1.77 3.22 -8.78
C SER A 96 1.80 3.81 -10.17
N SER A 97 2.10 3.00 -11.18
CA SER A 97 1.77 3.32 -12.58
C SER A 97 0.25 3.38 -12.77
N GLU A 98 -0.19 4.00 -13.86
CA GLU A 98 -1.63 4.18 -14.13
C GLU A 98 -2.39 2.85 -14.26
N ASP A 99 -1.73 1.78 -14.70
CA ASP A 99 -2.27 0.44 -14.84
C ASP A 99 -1.98 -0.47 -13.62
N TYR A 100 -1.37 0.06 -12.57
CA TYR A 100 -0.88 -0.68 -11.40
C TYR A 100 0.18 -1.76 -11.68
N SER A 101 0.77 -1.80 -12.88
CA SER A 101 1.83 -2.76 -13.21
C SER A 101 3.13 -2.52 -12.43
N VAL A 102 3.37 -1.27 -11.99
CA VAL A 102 4.49 -0.89 -11.13
C VAL A 102 3.94 -0.27 -9.86
N ILE A 103 4.37 -0.77 -8.70
CA ILE A 103 4.09 -0.17 -7.38
C ILE A 103 5.36 0.49 -6.83
N LEU A 104 5.33 1.83 -6.71
CA LEU A 104 6.40 2.63 -6.13
C LEU A 104 6.39 2.59 -4.61
N GLY A 105 5.27 2.24 -3.99
CA GLY A 105 5.20 1.95 -2.57
C GLY A 105 3.88 2.37 -1.95
N ILE A 106 3.80 2.22 -0.64
CA ILE A 106 2.60 2.48 0.16
C ILE A 106 3.02 3.30 1.38
N ILE A 107 2.25 4.33 1.72
CA ILE A 107 2.39 5.10 2.96
C ILE A 107 1.20 4.80 3.85
N PHE A 108 1.44 4.44 5.10
CA PHE A 108 0.40 4.23 6.10
C PHE A 108 0.25 5.45 7.01
N TYR A 109 -0.99 5.74 7.37
CA TYR A 109 -1.39 6.81 8.28
C TYR A 109 -2.25 6.22 9.39
N ASP A 110 -1.92 6.56 10.64
CA ASP A 110 -2.80 6.30 11.76
C ASP A 110 -4.02 7.25 11.64
N ASN A 111 -5.23 6.73 11.88
CA ASN A 111 -6.48 7.49 11.81
C ASN A 111 -6.82 8.20 13.11
#